data_AF-A0A1V2LT46-F1
#
_entry.id   AF-A0A1V2LT46-F1
#
_cell.length_a   1.000
_cell.length_b   1.000
_cell.length_c   1.000
_cell.angle_alpha   90.00
_cell.angle_beta   90.00
_cell.angle_gamma   90.00
#
_symmetry.space_group_name_H-M   'P 1'
#
loop_
_entity.id
_entity.type
_entity.pdbx_description
1 polymer ?
#
loop_
_entity_poly.entity_id
_entity_poly.type
_entity_poly.pdbx_seq_one_letter_code
_entity_poly.pdbx_strand_id
1 'polypeptide(L)'
;MRCQLSIKTLSQPTQKDFELIFQWLYKKLDPGYKFSRPSENEFYTLLKFLEYPYLETITKSQLSAVGSNWPAFLGMLHWMLRLVKDSLKLDELDIDSIQDSQSQSQSQSQSHNACSDERFDDLLITSEQSILNKLFISYALKSYKAFLAFGDDDYSEYFDEMNNEYAEYAEEIKRKCSLNKELYNNLRETYDNLVENLDLYDFQLKRGEALKVDVTNLQRHIEMFKDHQQKWQNTLDKLKLDLQNVNESINNSRREKQNIISDLESKGLTLKDIEDLHNEKDKLTDSLNHIDQTQKEIKIKIEEKNKELKSLFFETEAKINTYNQMIYRIFGFLNIPTLPQSSEYIINQINDGCLKSNLGCPPNDIIPQLSTLRSPLENLRLSIQTNTRSNQDSAFQLRQQIDDLNHSAMRFTNQLETLTDDVLLSDKKYAEVRERLEVDSSRMLLDIEEREDEIRNFTLEKERQKMLVERSWRNTEKDFKEFVERIKQRRTNLFVDITKTLDDVVNFKFDIGTELENIVNEVNNELKEHVDSSSVNHIDINRQDIAEEENDREEET
;
A
#
# COMPACT_ATOMS: atom_id res chain seq x y z
N MET A 1 -38.70 33.04 -24.67
CA MET A 1 -39.41 32.52 -25.86
C MET A 1 -40.71 31.89 -25.39
N ARG A 2 -41.86 32.19 -26.01
CA ARG A 2 -43.15 31.57 -25.68
C ARG A 2 -43.55 30.63 -26.83
N CYS A 3 -43.36 29.33 -26.65
CA CYS A 3 -43.89 28.28 -27.53
C CYS A 3 -44.96 27.53 -26.73
N GLN A 4 -46.19 27.45 -27.24
CA GLN A 4 -47.24 26.61 -26.65
C GLN A 4 -47.12 25.21 -27.24
N LEU A 5 -46.60 24.27 -26.44
CA LEU A 5 -46.48 22.87 -26.84
C LEU A 5 -47.82 22.16 -26.65
N SER A 6 -48.35 21.58 -27.73
CA SER A 6 -49.50 20.66 -27.72
C SER A 6 -49.08 19.34 -28.36
N ILE A 7 -49.80 18.25 -28.05
CA ILE A 7 -49.60 16.94 -28.70
C ILE A 7 -49.72 17.06 -30.23
N LYS A 8 -50.56 17.98 -30.73
CA LYS A 8 -50.68 18.26 -32.16
C LYS A 8 -49.41 18.88 -32.75
N THR A 9 -48.75 19.79 -32.02
CA THR A 9 -47.49 20.45 -32.41
C THR A 9 -46.33 19.44 -32.53
N LEU A 10 -46.30 18.42 -31.68
CA LEU A 10 -45.28 17.35 -31.73
C LEU A 10 -45.59 16.24 -32.74
N SER A 11 -46.83 16.16 -33.24
CA SER A 11 -47.22 15.19 -34.27
C SER A 11 -46.97 15.70 -35.69
N GLN A 12 -47.08 17.01 -35.92
CA GLN A 12 -46.83 17.68 -37.21
C GLN A 12 -46.20 19.05 -36.95
N PRO A 13 -44.89 19.11 -36.67
CA PRO A 13 -44.23 20.37 -36.32
C PRO A 13 -43.95 21.23 -37.55
N THR A 14 -43.88 22.54 -37.34
CA THR A 14 -43.26 23.44 -38.32
C THR A 14 -41.75 23.52 -38.10
N GLN A 15 -41.01 23.97 -39.13
CA GLN A 15 -39.57 24.22 -39.00
C GLN A 15 -39.27 25.16 -37.81
N LYS A 16 -40.09 26.21 -37.63
CA LYS A 16 -39.96 27.15 -36.51
C LYS A 16 -40.17 26.49 -35.14
N ASP A 17 -41.07 25.50 -35.05
CA ASP A 17 -41.29 24.77 -33.80
C ASP A 17 -40.06 23.93 -33.43
N PHE A 18 -39.46 23.24 -34.42
CA PHE A 18 -38.20 22.52 -34.21
C PHE A 18 -37.08 23.46 -33.75
N GLU A 19 -36.88 24.59 -34.42
CA GLU A 19 -35.84 25.56 -34.06
C GLU A 19 -36.03 26.08 -32.62
N LEU A 20 -37.26 26.41 -32.23
CA LEU A 20 -37.57 26.90 -30.89
C LEU A 20 -37.35 25.83 -29.82
N ILE A 21 -37.75 24.58 -30.08
CA ILE A 21 -37.54 23.48 -29.13
C ILE A 21 -36.05 23.18 -28.99
N PHE A 22 -35.31 23.11 -30.10
CA PHE A 22 -33.87 22.88 -30.09
C PHE A 22 -33.13 23.98 -29.33
N GLN A 23 -33.39 25.25 -29.65
CA GLN A 23 -32.76 26.39 -28.98
C GLN A 23 -33.08 26.42 -27.49
N TRP A 24 -34.31 26.06 -27.10
CA TRP A 24 -34.70 25.99 -25.70
C TRP A 24 -33.94 24.88 -24.96
N LEU A 25 -33.86 23.67 -25.53
CA LEU A 25 -33.12 22.55 -24.95
C LEU A 25 -31.63 22.86 -24.84
N TYR A 26 -31.03 23.42 -25.90
CA TYR A 26 -29.61 23.76 -25.88
C TYR A 26 -29.29 24.85 -24.85
N LYS A 27 -30.16 25.87 -24.69
CA LYS A 27 -29.98 26.89 -23.64
C LYS A 27 -30.11 26.37 -22.21
N LYS A 28 -30.67 25.17 -22.02
CA LYS A 28 -30.65 24.48 -20.73
C LYS A 28 -29.33 23.77 -20.46
N LEU A 29 -28.56 23.46 -21.49
CA LEU A 29 -27.20 22.93 -21.38
C LEU A 29 -26.16 24.04 -21.28
N ASP A 30 -26.29 25.06 -22.13
CA ASP A 30 -25.42 26.24 -22.15
C ASP A 30 -26.26 27.53 -22.12
N PRO A 31 -26.45 28.12 -20.92
CA PRO A 31 -27.17 29.39 -20.77
C PRO A 31 -26.51 30.59 -21.48
N GLY A 32 -25.19 30.52 -21.75
CA GLY A 32 -24.40 31.60 -22.34
C GLY A 32 -24.45 31.64 -23.88
N TYR A 33 -24.89 30.58 -24.53
CA TYR A 33 -24.86 30.47 -25.99
C TYR A 33 -25.85 31.41 -26.70
N LYS A 34 -25.34 32.14 -27.70
CA LYS A 34 -26.10 33.08 -28.55
C LYS A 34 -26.20 32.53 -29.98
N PHE A 35 -27.39 32.15 -30.40
CA PHE A 35 -27.67 31.67 -31.76
C PHE A 35 -27.58 32.79 -32.80
N SER A 36 -26.85 32.56 -33.90
CA SER A 36 -26.82 33.43 -35.08
C SER A 36 -27.76 32.91 -36.18
N ARG A 37 -28.03 33.73 -37.20
CA ARG A 37 -28.86 33.36 -38.36
C ARG A 37 -27.99 33.24 -39.63
N PRO A 38 -28.20 32.21 -40.49
CA PRO A 38 -29.20 31.14 -40.37
C PRO A 38 -28.80 30.02 -39.39
N SER A 39 -29.75 29.57 -38.58
CA SER A 39 -29.58 28.66 -37.45
C SER A 39 -29.27 27.19 -37.83
N GLU A 40 -29.48 26.82 -39.09
CA GLU A 40 -29.35 25.43 -39.57
C GLU A 40 -27.91 24.91 -39.53
N ASN A 41 -26.95 25.75 -39.93
CA ASN A 41 -25.52 25.42 -39.89
C ASN A 41 -25.01 25.33 -38.44
N GLU A 42 -25.61 26.08 -37.54
CA GLU A 42 -25.28 26.04 -36.11
C GLU A 42 -25.80 24.76 -35.48
N PHE A 43 -27.03 24.32 -35.75
CA PHE A 43 -27.58 23.09 -35.16
C PHE A 43 -26.72 21.86 -35.46
N TYR A 44 -26.24 21.71 -36.70
CA TYR A 44 -25.34 20.60 -37.05
C TYR A 44 -24.02 20.68 -36.26
N THR A 45 -23.46 21.88 -36.11
CA THR A 45 -22.21 22.11 -35.39
C THR A 45 -22.37 21.88 -33.89
N LEU A 46 -23.50 22.31 -33.30
CA LEU A 46 -23.85 22.09 -31.90
C LEU A 46 -24.08 20.61 -31.60
N LEU A 47 -24.74 19.88 -32.49
CA LEU A 47 -24.90 18.43 -32.35
C LEU A 47 -23.56 17.69 -32.45
N LYS A 48 -22.65 18.18 -33.29
CA LYS A 48 -21.29 17.66 -33.36
C LYS A 48 -20.51 17.95 -32.07
N PHE A 49 -20.66 19.14 -31.50
CA PHE A 49 -20.04 19.53 -30.22
C PHE A 49 -20.57 18.72 -29.04
N LEU A 50 -21.88 18.46 -29.00
CA LEU A 50 -22.51 17.60 -28.00
C LEU A 50 -22.26 16.10 -28.24
N GLU A 51 -21.43 15.75 -29.24
CA GLU A 51 -21.12 14.37 -29.63
C GLU A 51 -22.37 13.51 -29.85
N TYR A 52 -23.36 14.06 -30.57
CA TYR A 52 -24.59 13.34 -30.86
C TYR A 52 -24.29 12.00 -31.57
N PRO A 53 -24.63 10.83 -30.98
CA PRO A 53 -24.16 9.53 -31.47
C PRO A 53 -24.61 9.18 -32.90
N TYR A 54 -25.70 9.77 -33.38
CA TYR A 54 -26.26 9.47 -34.70
C TYR A 54 -26.05 10.62 -35.70
N LEU A 55 -25.03 11.45 -35.51
CA LEU A 55 -24.74 12.61 -36.37
C LEU A 55 -24.56 12.21 -37.85
N GLU A 56 -23.94 11.07 -38.13
CA GLU A 56 -23.70 10.59 -39.50
C GLU A 56 -24.99 10.27 -40.27
N THR A 57 -26.08 10.01 -39.54
CA THR A 57 -27.39 9.69 -40.13
C THR A 57 -28.17 10.94 -40.56
N ILE A 58 -27.68 12.13 -40.19
CA ILE A 58 -28.36 13.41 -40.39
C ILE A 58 -27.51 14.28 -41.31
N THR A 59 -28.07 14.69 -42.43
CA THR A 59 -27.40 15.61 -43.37
C THR A 59 -27.84 17.05 -43.13
N LYS A 60 -26.95 18.02 -43.45
CA LYS A 60 -27.24 19.45 -43.31
C LYS A 60 -28.51 19.89 -44.06
N SER A 61 -28.80 19.29 -45.21
CA SER A 61 -30.00 19.56 -46.00
C SER A 61 -31.30 19.04 -45.37
N GLN A 62 -31.24 17.98 -44.57
CA GLN A 62 -32.40 17.47 -43.82
C GLN A 62 -32.77 18.40 -42.65
N LEU A 63 -31.79 19.12 -42.08
CA LEU A 63 -32.00 20.11 -41.02
C LEU A 63 -32.74 21.37 -41.49
N SER A 64 -32.74 21.66 -42.80
CA SER A 64 -33.53 22.74 -43.41
C SER A 64 -35.01 22.36 -43.62
N ALA A 65 -35.34 21.07 -43.56
CA ALA A 65 -36.68 20.53 -43.85
C ALA A 65 -37.04 19.36 -42.92
N VAL A 66 -37.06 19.65 -41.61
CA VAL A 66 -37.15 18.67 -40.52
C VAL A 66 -38.46 17.86 -40.55
N GLY A 67 -39.54 18.41 -41.10
CA GLY A 67 -40.83 17.73 -41.21
C GLY A 67 -40.83 16.48 -42.11
N SER A 68 -39.90 16.39 -43.06
CA SER A 68 -39.80 15.25 -44.00
C SER A 68 -39.31 13.96 -43.33
N ASN A 69 -38.49 14.07 -42.29
CA ASN A 69 -37.94 12.96 -41.52
C ASN A 69 -38.14 13.20 -40.01
N TRP A 70 -39.35 13.59 -39.64
CA TRP A 70 -39.66 13.99 -38.26
C TRP A 70 -39.31 12.96 -37.19
N PRO A 71 -39.51 11.64 -37.37
CA PRO A 71 -39.16 10.64 -36.34
C PRO A 71 -37.68 10.69 -35.92
N ALA A 72 -36.76 10.92 -36.86
CA ALA A 72 -35.33 11.02 -36.57
C ALA A 72 -35.00 12.29 -35.75
N PHE A 73 -35.60 13.42 -36.12
CA PHE A 73 -35.40 14.69 -35.40
C PHE A 73 -36.10 14.72 -34.03
N LEU A 74 -37.25 14.07 -33.90
CA LEU A 74 -37.91 13.87 -32.62
C LEU A 74 -37.05 13.00 -31.69
N GLY A 75 -36.43 11.93 -32.22
CA GLY A 75 -35.46 11.12 -31.49
C GLY A 75 -34.24 11.93 -31.01
N MET A 76 -33.72 12.81 -31.85
CA MET A 76 -32.65 13.75 -31.49
C MET A 76 -33.08 14.71 -30.37
N LEU A 77 -34.25 15.35 -30.49
CA LEU A 77 -34.76 16.26 -29.45
C LEU A 77 -35.02 15.53 -28.13
N HIS A 78 -35.51 14.28 -28.19
CA HIS A 78 -35.66 13.44 -27.02
C HIS A 78 -34.32 13.09 -26.37
N TRP A 79 -33.29 12.78 -27.17
CA TRP A 79 -31.93 12.58 -26.68
C TRP A 79 -31.39 13.84 -25.99
N MET A 80 -31.51 15.01 -26.62
CA MET A 80 -31.11 16.29 -26.00
C MET A 80 -31.87 16.56 -24.70
N LEU A 81 -33.18 16.26 -24.65
CA LEU A 81 -33.97 16.39 -23.43
C LEU A 81 -33.48 15.46 -22.31
N ARG A 82 -33.08 14.24 -22.65
CA ARG A 82 -32.49 13.32 -21.68
C ARG A 82 -31.14 13.84 -21.17
N LEU A 83 -30.30 14.35 -22.07
CA LEU A 83 -29.03 14.99 -21.72
C LEU A 83 -29.25 16.15 -20.74
N VAL A 84 -30.22 17.04 -21.00
CA VAL A 84 -30.60 18.15 -20.11
C VAL A 84 -31.08 17.64 -18.75
N LYS A 85 -31.88 16.57 -18.71
CA LYS A 85 -32.35 16.00 -17.45
C LYS A 85 -31.19 15.41 -16.63
N ASP A 86 -30.24 14.78 -17.29
CA ASP A 86 -29.10 14.17 -16.63
C ASP A 86 -28.09 15.23 -16.18
N SER A 87 -27.89 16.31 -16.94
CA SER A 87 -27.06 17.45 -16.52
C SER A 87 -27.65 18.18 -15.31
N LEU A 88 -28.98 18.39 -15.26
CA LEU A 88 -29.64 19.01 -14.10
C LEU A 88 -29.48 18.18 -12.82
N LYS A 89 -29.46 16.84 -12.94
CA LYS A 89 -29.17 15.98 -11.78
C LYS A 89 -27.72 16.10 -11.32
N LEU A 90 -26.78 16.37 -12.24
CA LEU A 90 -25.38 16.60 -11.89
C LEU A 90 -25.21 17.94 -11.16
N ASP A 91 -25.94 18.98 -11.56
CA ASP A 91 -25.93 20.27 -10.86
C ASP A 91 -26.57 20.19 -9.45
N GLU A 92 -27.51 19.26 -9.23
CA GLU A 92 -28.08 18.96 -7.90
C GLU A 92 -27.15 18.11 -7.01
N LEU A 93 -26.06 17.55 -7.56
CA LEU A 93 -25.05 16.86 -6.74
C LEU A 93 -24.23 17.91 -6.00
N ASP A 94 -24.54 18.08 -4.73
CA ASP A 94 -23.73 18.88 -3.83
C ASP A 94 -22.35 18.21 -3.72
N ILE A 95 -21.29 18.95 -4.06
CA ILE A 95 -19.90 18.45 -4.02
C ILE A 95 -19.55 17.96 -2.61
N ASP A 96 -20.22 18.52 -1.60
CA ASP A 96 -20.12 18.08 -0.20
C ASP A 96 -20.65 16.66 0.06
N SER A 97 -21.61 16.17 -0.74
CA SER A 97 -22.25 14.87 -0.55
C SER A 97 -21.49 13.68 -1.16
N ILE A 98 -20.56 13.95 -2.09
CA ILE A 98 -19.83 12.91 -2.84
C ILE A 98 -18.72 12.27 -1.98
N GLN A 99 -18.14 13.02 -1.03
CA GLN A 99 -17.07 12.53 -0.15
C GLN A 99 -17.58 11.63 1.00
N ASP A 100 -18.75 11.90 1.57
CA ASP A 100 -19.33 11.05 2.62
C ASP A 100 -19.66 9.64 2.11
N SER A 101 -20.03 9.53 0.84
CA SER A 101 -20.40 8.26 0.20
C SER A 101 -19.19 7.36 -0.10
N GLN A 102 -18.03 7.94 -0.42
CA GLN A 102 -16.79 7.16 -0.65
C GLN A 102 -16.16 6.67 0.66
N SER A 103 -16.40 7.39 1.76
CA SER A 103 -15.90 7.03 3.10
C SER A 103 -16.64 5.80 3.69
N GLN A 104 -17.93 5.63 3.38
CA GLN A 104 -18.74 4.54 3.96
C GLN A 104 -18.74 3.25 3.13
N SER A 105 -18.54 3.32 1.81
CA SER A 105 -18.75 2.17 0.92
C SER A 105 -17.57 1.17 0.85
N GLN A 106 -16.38 1.52 1.35
CA GLN A 106 -15.25 0.57 1.44
C GLN A 106 -15.10 -0.12 2.80
N SER A 107 -15.84 0.32 3.83
CA SER A 107 -15.76 -0.24 5.18
C SER A 107 -16.47 -1.60 5.35
N GLN A 108 -17.27 -2.04 4.39
CA GLN A 108 -18.09 -3.26 4.51
C GLN A 108 -17.68 -4.44 3.62
N SER A 109 -16.62 -4.30 2.82
CA SER A 109 -16.16 -5.38 1.95
C SER A 109 -14.96 -6.10 2.53
N GLN A 110 -15.25 -7.12 3.35
CA GLN A 110 -14.42 -8.30 3.61
C GLN A 110 -13.19 -8.12 4.52
N SER A 111 -13.40 -8.54 5.77
CA SER A 111 -12.38 -9.29 6.50
C SER A 111 -11.90 -10.48 5.67
N HIS A 112 -10.60 -10.52 5.35
CA HIS A 112 -9.72 -11.71 5.40
C HIS A 112 -8.51 -11.49 4.49
N ASN A 113 -7.48 -10.79 4.99
CA ASN A 113 -6.09 -11.26 5.02
C ASN A 113 -5.18 -10.13 5.51
N ALA A 114 -4.75 -10.27 6.75
CA ALA A 114 -3.64 -9.50 7.29
C ALA A 114 -2.33 -10.11 6.77
N CYS A 115 -1.68 -9.45 5.81
CA CYS A 115 -0.23 -9.24 5.79
C CYS A 115 0.13 -8.46 4.53
N SER A 116 0.85 -7.34 4.70
CA SER A 116 1.49 -6.52 3.67
C SER A 116 0.60 -6.01 2.53
N ASP A 117 0.05 -4.80 2.68
CA ASP A 117 -0.17 -3.95 1.50
C ASP A 117 0.01 -2.48 1.90
N GLU A 118 1.01 -1.84 1.32
CA GLU A 118 1.35 -0.41 1.48
C GLU A 118 0.20 0.53 1.08
N ARG A 119 -0.89 -0.02 0.52
CA ARG A 119 -2.08 0.70 0.05
C ARG A 119 -2.99 1.23 1.16
N PHE A 120 -2.93 0.69 2.37
CA PHE A 120 -3.84 1.11 3.44
C PHE A 120 -3.44 2.45 4.06
N ASP A 121 -2.13 2.72 4.18
CA ASP A 121 -1.63 4.03 4.64
C ASP A 121 -1.95 5.13 3.62
N ASP A 122 -1.86 4.80 2.33
CA ASP A 122 -2.05 5.76 1.23
C ASP A 122 -3.50 6.27 1.16
N LEU A 123 -4.49 5.44 1.51
CA LEU A 123 -5.91 5.81 1.45
C LEU A 123 -6.33 6.74 2.60
N LEU A 124 -5.80 6.51 3.81
CA LEU A 124 -6.02 7.38 4.97
C LEU A 124 -5.37 8.74 4.75
N ILE A 125 -4.10 8.75 4.32
CA ILE A 125 -3.36 9.99 4.03
C ILE A 125 -4.03 10.77 2.90
N THR A 126 -4.51 10.09 1.85
CA THR A 126 -5.24 10.73 0.75
C THR A 126 -6.55 11.35 1.22
N SER A 127 -7.29 10.68 2.11
CA SER A 127 -8.55 11.20 2.66
C SER A 127 -8.33 12.44 3.54
N GLU A 128 -7.30 12.44 4.37
CA GLU A 128 -6.97 13.55 5.27
C GLU A 128 -6.43 14.76 4.50
N GLN A 129 -5.57 14.53 3.50
CA GLN A 129 -5.13 15.57 2.57
C GLN A 129 -6.28 16.16 1.76
N SER A 130 -7.30 15.36 1.42
CA SER A 130 -8.49 15.82 0.70
C SER A 130 -9.31 16.82 1.52
N ILE A 131 -9.46 16.59 2.82
CA ILE A 131 -10.18 17.50 3.73
C ILE A 131 -9.39 18.81 3.92
N LEU A 132 -8.08 18.72 4.14
CA LEU A 132 -7.21 19.90 4.26
C LEU A 132 -7.24 20.75 2.98
N ASN A 133 -7.22 20.11 1.82
CA ASN A 133 -7.32 20.79 0.52
C ASN A 133 -8.69 21.42 0.31
N LYS A 134 -9.78 20.77 0.74
CA LYS A 134 -11.14 21.34 0.67
C LYS A 134 -11.23 22.65 1.46
N LEU A 135 -10.68 22.66 2.67
CA LEU A 135 -10.68 23.83 3.53
C LEU A 135 -9.90 25.00 2.91
N PHE A 136 -8.73 24.72 2.33
CA PHE A 136 -7.94 25.70 1.60
C PHE A 136 -8.66 26.21 0.35
N ILE A 137 -9.28 25.32 -0.44
CA ILE A 137 -10.03 25.69 -1.65
C ILE A 137 -11.24 26.56 -1.28
N SER A 138 -11.94 26.26 -0.19
CA SER A 138 -13.05 27.09 0.32
C SER A 138 -12.58 28.51 0.63
N TYR A 139 -11.47 28.65 1.34
CA TYR A 139 -10.84 29.95 1.60
C TYR A 139 -10.45 30.66 0.30
N ALA A 140 -9.77 29.97 -0.62
CA ALA A 140 -9.33 30.54 -1.90
C ALA A 140 -10.51 31.01 -2.76
N LEU A 141 -11.61 30.24 -2.80
CA LEU A 141 -12.82 30.61 -3.54
C LEU A 141 -13.56 31.79 -2.90
N LYS A 142 -13.68 31.82 -1.58
CA LYS A 142 -14.32 32.93 -0.85
C LYS A 142 -13.54 34.23 -1.02
N SER A 143 -12.23 34.20 -0.82
CA SER A 143 -11.33 35.35 -1.01
C SER A 143 -11.32 35.83 -2.46
N TYR A 144 -11.21 34.92 -3.43
CA TYR A 144 -11.25 35.26 -4.85
C TYR A 144 -12.61 35.84 -5.28
N LYS A 145 -13.71 35.34 -4.72
CA LYS A 145 -15.05 35.90 -4.97
C LYS A 145 -15.20 37.30 -4.38
N ALA A 146 -14.67 37.55 -3.19
CA ALA A 146 -14.66 38.88 -2.57
C ALA A 146 -13.83 39.88 -3.41
N PHE A 147 -12.66 39.46 -3.88
CA PHE A 147 -11.83 40.22 -4.82
C PHE A 147 -12.59 40.60 -6.10
N LEU A 148 -13.27 39.64 -6.75
CA LEU A 148 -14.02 39.90 -7.99
C LEU A 148 -15.28 40.75 -7.79
N ALA A 149 -15.96 40.63 -6.66
CA ALA A 149 -17.23 41.30 -6.41
C ALA A 149 -17.08 42.73 -5.88
N PHE A 150 -16.11 42.94 -4.98
CA PHE A 150 -15.95 44.20 -4.25
C PHE A 150 -14.60 44.88 -4.48
N GLY A 151 -13.62 44.18 -5.08
CA GLY A 151 -12.24 44.68 -5.18
C GLY A 151 -11.56 44.78 -3.83
N ASP A 152 -12.01 44.00 -2.83
CA ASP A 152 -11.41 43.96 -1.50
C ASP A 152 -10.02 43.32 -1.57
N ASP A 153 -9.08 43.90 -0.82
CA ASP A 153 -7.70 43.41 -0.63
C ASP A 153 -7.46 42.86 0.79
N ASP A 154 -8.47 42.92 1.67
CA ASP A 154 -8.41 42.35 3.03
C ASP A 154 -9.20 41.05 3.11
N TYR A 155 -8.50 39.96 3.38
CA TYR A 155 -9.07 38.60 3.48
C TYR A 155 -8.87 37.98 4.87
N SER A 156 -8.52 38.80 5.87
CA SER A 156 -8.18 38.33 7.22
C SER A 156 -9.33 37.55 7.85
N GLU A 157 -10.58 37.96 7.64
CA GLU A 157 -11.77 37.27 8.16
C GLU A 157 -11.92 35.85 7.61
N TYR A 158 -11.71 35.66 6.30
CA TYR A 158 -11.76 34.34 5.66
C TYR A 158 -10.58 33.45 6.08
N PHE A 159 -9.42 34.07 6.34
CA PHE A 159 -8.24 33.35 6.83
C PHE A 159 -8.46 32.87 8.26
N ASP A 160 -9.03 33.71 9.13
CA ASP A 160 -9.34 33.37 10.51
C ASP A 160 -10.41 32.27 10.61
N GLU A 161 -11.43 32.30 9.75
CA GLU A 161 -12.42 31.22 9.61
C GLU A 161 -11.74 29.89 9.29
N MET A 162 -10.90 29.86 8.27
CA MET A 162 -10.14 28.66 7.86
C MET A 162 -9.18 28.18 8.96
N ASN A 163 -8.51 29.10 9.66
CA ASN A 163 -7.54 28.74 10.70
C ASN A 163 -8.23 28.12 11.93
N ASN A 164 -9.44 28.59 12.27
CA ASN A 164 -10.26 27.99 13.32
C ASN A 164 -10.68 26.56 12.95
N GLU A 165 -11.14 26.33 11.71
CA GLU A 165 -11.50 24.99 11.25
C GLU A 165 -10.29 24.04 11.21
N TYR A 166 -9.10 24.51 10.82
CA TYR A 166 -7.87 23.70 10.93
C TYR A 166 -7.52 23.37 12.38
N ALA A 167 -7.73 24.30 13.31
CA ALA A 167 -7.45 24.07 14.73
C ALA A 167 -8.37 22.98 15.30
N GLU A 168 -9.67 23.03 15.00
CA GLU A 168 -10.63 21.99 15.40
C GLU A 168 -10.26 20.61 14.82
N TYR A 169 -9.90 20.56 13.54
CA TYR A 169 -9.48 19.32 12.88
C TYR A 169 -8.17 18.76 13.50
N ALA A 170 -7.21 19.63 13.83
CA ALA A 170 -5.97 19.24 14.49
C ALA A 170 -6.22 18.65 15.89
N GLU A 171 -7.17 19.20 16.65
CA GLU A 171 -7.58 18.61 17.93
C GLU A 171 -8.24 17.24 17.76
N GLU A 172 -9.06 17.06 16.72
CA GLU A 172 -9.68 15.77 16.43
C GLU A 172 -8.63 14.70 16.08
N ILE A 173 -7.65 15.03 15.24
CA ILE A 173 -6.51 14.14 14.91
C ILE A 173 -5.77 13.77 16.19
N LYS A 174 -5.46 14.75 17.03
CA LYS A 174 -4.75 14.51 18.30
C LYS A 174 -5.50 13.54 19.20
N ARG A 175 -6.84 13.66 19.28
CA ARG A 175 -7.71 12.73 20.02
C ARG A 175 -7.70 11.32 19.41
N LYS A 176 -7.70 11.20 18.07
CA LYS A 176 -7.59 9.90 17.38
C LYS A 176 -6.24 9.25 17.66
N CYS A 177 -5.14 10.01 17.61
CA CYS A 177 -3.80 9.51 17.94
C CYS A 177 -3.70 9.02 19.39
N SER A 178 -4.27 9.73 20.37
CA SER A 178 -4.26 9.28 21.77
C SER A 178 -5.04 7.97 21.95
N LEU A 179 -6.21 7.86 21.32
CA LEU A 179 -7.02 6.64 21.38
C LEU A 179 -6.30 5.44 20.74
N ASN A 180 -5.69 5.62 19.56
CA ASN A 180 -4.92 4.55 18.91
C ASN A 180 -3.73 4.11 19.76
N LYS A 181 -3.09 5.02 20.47
CA LYS A 181 -2.00 4.70 21.40
C LYS A 181 -2.47 3.85 22.58
N GLU A 182 -3.64 4.16 23.14
CA GLU A 182 -4.25 3.35 24.20
C GLU A 182 -4.62 1.95 23.69
N LEU A 183 -5.22 1.86 22.50
CA LEU A 183 -5.55 0.57 21.87
C LEU A 183 -4.29 -0.27 21.61
N TYR A 184 -3.21 0.35 21.13
CA TYR A 184 -1.93 -0.32 20.92
C TYR A 184 -1.37 -0.89 22.23
N ASN A 185 -1.41 -0.11 23.32
CA ASN A 185 -0.93 -0.57 24.62
C ASN A 185 -1.78 -1.74 25.15
N ASN A 186 -3.11 -1.66 25.06
CA ASN A 186 -4.01 -2.74 25.47
C ASN A 186 -3.77 -4.01 24.64
N LEU A 187 -3.57 -3.87 23.32
CA LEU A 187 -3.28 -5.00 22.45
C LEU A 187 -1.93 -5.63 22.78
N ARG A 188 -0.94 -4.81 23.13
CA ARG A 188 0.37 -5.29 23.56
C ARG A 188 0.30 -6.03 24.89
N GLU A 189 -0.43 -5.52 25.88
CA GLU A 189 -0.64 -6.22 27.15
C GLU A 189 -1.37 -7.56 26.94
N THR A 190 -2.40 -7.61 26.09
CA THR A 190 -3.08 -8.87 25.79
C THR A 190 -2.17 -9.86 25.05
N TYR A 191 -1.31 -9.38 24.15
CA TYR A 191 -0.29 -10.20 23.50
C TYR A 191 0.71 -10.78 24.51
N ASP A 192 1.27 -9.95 25.39
CA ASP A 192 2.24 -10.39 26.40
C ASP A 192 1.62 -11.43 27.35
N ASN A 193 0.38 -11.20 27.80
CA ASN A 193 -0.36 -12.17 28.60
C ASN A 193 -0.64 -13.49 27.84
N LEU A 194 -0.93 -13.44 26.54
CA LEU A 194 -1.15 -14.65 25.74
C LEU A 194 0.14 -15.45 25.57
N VAL A 195 1.28 -14.78 25.36
CA VAL A 195 2.59 -15.43 25.28
C VAL A 195 2.92 -16.15 26.59
N GLU A 196 2.72 -15.50 27.74
CA GLU A 196 2.94 -16.13 29.05
C GLU A 196 2.04 -17.35 29.27
N ASN A 197 0.76 -17.26 28.88
CA ASN A 197 -0.16 -18.39 28.96
C ASN A 197 0.24 -19.55 28.03
N LEU A 198 0.83 -19.26 26.87
CA LEU A 198 1.32 -20.26 25.92
C LEU A 198 2.53 -21.00 26.51
N ASP A 199 3.47 -20.30 27.12
CA ASP A 199 4.62 -20.89 27.81
C ASP A 199 4.16 -21.80 28.97
N LEU A 200 3.17 -21.36 29.75
CA LEU A 200 2.56 -22.18 30.80
C LEU A 200 1.89 -23.43 30.22
N TYR A 201 1.16 -23.30 29.11
CA TYR A 201 0.52 -24.43 28.45
C TYR A 201 1.55 -25.45 27.94
N ASP A 202 2.62 -25.00 27.30
CA ASP A 202 3.71 -25.85 26.82
C ASP A 202 4.41 -26.59 27.97
N PHE A 203 4.61 -25.92 29.11
CA PHE A 203 5.12 -26.57 30.31
C PHE A 203 4.16 -27.67 30.81
N GLN A 204 2.85 -27.40 30.84
CA GLN A 204 1.85 -28.38 31.25
C GLN A 204 1.77 -29.58 30.28
N LEU A 205 1.92 -29.32 28.97
CA LEU A 205 1.92 -30.36 27.94
C LEU A 205 3.11 -31.32 28.13
N LYS A 206 4.33 -30.77 28.26
CA LYS A 206 5.55 -31.57 28.54
C LYS A 206 5.41 -32.40 29.81
N ARG A 207 4.82 -31.81 30.87
CA ARG A 207 4.52 -32.54 32.12
C ARG A 207 3.51 -33.67 31.90
N GLY A 208 2.48 -33.44 31.10
CA GLY A 208 1.48 -34.44 30.73
C GLY A 208 2.07 -35.60 29.91
N GLU A 209 3.00 -35.31 28.99
CA GLU A 209 3.74 -36.31 28.23
C GLU A 209 4.63 -37.17 29.14
N ALA A 210 5.38 -36.56 30.06
CA ALA A 210 6.18 -37.28 31.05
C ALA A 210 5.32 -38.22 31.92
N LEU A 211 4.17 -37.73 32.40
CA LEU A 211 3.22 -38.55 33.17
C LEU A 211 2.64 -39.70 32.35
N LYS A 212 2.37 -39.51 31.04
CA LYS A 212 1.94 -40.62 30.17
C LYS A 212 3.02 -41.70 30.06
N VAL A 213 4.28 -41.30 29.88
CA VAL A 213 5.41 -42.24 29.87
C VAL A 213 5.46 -43.02 31.19
N ASP A 214 5.36 -42.35 32.32
CA ASP A 214 5.33 -43.00 33.64
C ASP A 214 4.16 -43.98 33.80
N VAL A 215 2.95 -43.60 33.36
CA VAL A 215 1.78 -44.48 33.39
C VAL A 215 2.02 -45.74 32.55
N THR A 216 2.58 -45.60 31.34
CA THR A 216 2.89 -46.78 30.49
C THR A 216 3.96 -47.68 31.12
N ASN A 217 4.96 -47.10 31.77
CA ASN A 217 5.99 -47.86 32.49
C ASN A 217 5.40 -48.61 33.68
N LEU A 218 4.53 -47.97 34.47
CA LEU A 218 3.84 -48.59 35.59
C LEU A 218 2.89 -49.70 35.13
N GLN A 219 2.17 -49.51 34.02
CA GLN A 219 1.32 -50.54 33.43
C GLN A 219 2.12 -51.76 32.99
N ARG A 220 3.25 -51.56 32.28
CA ARG A 220 4.16 -52.65 31.91
C ARG A 220 4.69 -53.38 33.14
N HIS A 221 5.02 -52.65 34.21
CA HIS A 221 5.48 -53.24 35.45
C HIS A 221 4.39 -54.10 36.11
N ILE A 222 3.13 -53.62 36.13
CA ILE A 222 1.99 -54.40 36.65
C ILE A 222 1.76 -55.67 35.82
N GLU A 223 1.83 -55.58 34.49
CA GLU A 223 1.71 -56.75 33.60
C GLU A 223 2.81 -57.78 33.85
N MET A 224 4.07 -57.34 33.97
CA MET A 224 5.18 -58.22 34.32
C MET A 224 4.97 -58.94 35.65
N PHE A 225 4.46 -58.22 36.67
CA PHE A 225 4.14 -58.82 37.97
C PHE A 225 3.00 -59.84 37.88
N LYS A 226 1.95 -59.56 37.09
CA LYS A 226 0.86 -60.53 36.84
C LYS A 226 1.36 -61.79 36.13
N ASP A 227 2.19 -61.63 35.10
CA ASP A 227 2.81 -62.74 34.38
C ASP A 227 3.68 -63.59 35.30
N HIS A 228 4.50 -62.95 36.15
CA HIS A 228 5.27 -63.66 37.17
C HIS A 228 4.36 -64.41 38.15
N GLN A 229 3.31 -63.78 38.66
CA GLN A 229 2.36 -64.43 39.56
C GLN A 229 1.74 -65.67 38.92
N GLN A 230 1.32 -65.58 37.66
CA GLN A 230 0.71 -66.69 36.93
C GLN A 230 1.72 -67.80 36.63
N LYS A 231 2.97 -67.45 36.25
CA LYS A 231 4.05 -68.42 36.07
C LYS A 231 4.33 -69.19 37.35
N TRP A 232 4.44 -68.49 38.49
CA TRP A 232 4.69 -69.12 39.78
C TRP A 232 3.54 -70.02 40.23
N GLN A 233 2.28 -69.63 40.00
CA GLN A 233 1.14 -70.52 40.21
C GLN A 233 1.22 -71.78 39.35
N ASN A 234 1.47 -71.63 38.05
CA ASN A 234 1.60 -72.79 37.14
C ASN A 234 2.77 -73.70 37.54
N THR A 235 3.90 -73.14 37.98
CA THR A 235 5.02 -73.96 38.47
C THR A 235 4.70 -74.68 39.77
N LEU A 236 3.95 -74.04 40.68
CA LEU A 236 3.51 -74.66 41.93
C LEU A 236 2.58 -75.84 41.65
N ASP A 237 1.66 -75.68 40.69
CA ASP A 237 0.73 -76.74 40.31
C ASP A 237 1.43 -77.90 39.61
N LYS A 238 2.42 -77.62 38.75
CA LYS A 238 3.29 -78.67 38.16
C LYS A 238 4.08 -79.42 39.24
N LEU A 239 4.71 -78.71 40.18
CA LEU A 239 5.46 -79.31 41.29
C LEU A 239 4.57 -80.18 42.18
N LYS A 240 3.33 -79.76 42.44
CA LYS A 240 2.35 -80.58 43.17
C LYS A 240 2.01 -81.86 42.41
N LEU A 241 1.80 -81.77 41.10
CA LEU A 241 1.49 -82.93 40.25
C LEU A 241 2.69 -83.89 40.16
N ASP A 242 3.90 -83.37 40.02
CA ASP A 242 5.13 -84.17 40.03
C ASP A 242 5.34 -84.88 41.38
N LEU A 243 5.10 -84.20 42.50
CA LEU A 243 5.12 -84.82 43.83
C LEU A 243 4.12 -85.97 43.95
N GLN A 244 2.92 -85.80 43.37
CA GLN A 244 1.89 -86.84 43.37
C GLN A 244 2.32 -88.05 42.53
N ASN A 245 2.84 -87.82 41.33
CA ASN A 245 3.34 -88.87 40.44
C ASN A 245 4.51 -89.65 41.05
N VAL A 246 5.46 -88.96 41.68
CA VAL A 246 6.60 -89.60 42.37
C VAL A 246 6.10 -90.46 43.53
N ASN A 247 5.13 -90.00 44.31
CA ASN A 247 4.53 -90.81 45.37
C ASN A 247 3.81 -92.06 44.84
N GLU A 248 3.08 -91.95 43.73
CA GLU A 248 2.45 -93.12 43.08
C GLU A 248 3.49 -94.11 42.56
N SER A 249 4.57 -93.63 41.94
CA SER A 249 5.67 -94.47 41.48
C SER A 249 6.35 -95.23 42.63
N ILE A 250 6.64 -94.55 43.76
CA ILE A 250 7.20 -95.19 44.96
C ILE A 250 6.28 -96.28 45.50
N ASN A 251 4.97 -96.05 45.50
CA ASN A 251 3.99 -97.04 45.95
C ASN A 251 3.92 -98.26 45.02
N ASN A 252 4.01 -98.03 43.70
CA ASN A 252 4.04 -99.13 42.73
C ASN A 252 5.31 -99.96 42.84
N SER A 253 6.50 -99.34 42.95
CA SER A 253 7.75 -100.08 43.16
C SER A 253 7.78 -100.83 44.50
N ARG A 254 7.13 -100.32 45.55
CA ARG A 254 6.97 -101.08 46.81
C ARG A 254 6.09 -102.32 46.64
N ARG A 255 5.00 -102.23 45.88
CA ARG A 255 4.14 -103.37 45.54
C ARG A 255 4.88 -104.41 44.71
N GLU A 256 5.60 -103.97 43.68
CA GLU A 256 6.41 -104.86 42.83
C GLU A 256 7.49 -105.58 43.65
N LYS A 257 8.18 -104.86 44.54
CA LYS A 257 9.14 -105.48 45.46
C LYS A 257 8.50 -106.54 46.36
N GLN A 258 7.30 -106.29 46.89
CA GLN A 258 6.57 -107.28 47.70
C GLN A 258 6.15 -108.49 46.87
N ASN A 259 5.67 -108.28 45.65
CA ASN A 259 5.27 -109.35 44.74
C ASN A 259 6.45 -110.25 44.34
N ILE A 260 7.62 -109.66 44.09
CA ILE A 260 8.84 -110.41 43.76
C ILE A 260 9.33 -111.23 44.97
N ILE A 261 9.23 -110.69 46.19
CA ILE A 261 9.59 -111.43 47.41
C ILE A 261 8.64 -112.63 47.61
N SER A 262 7.33 -112.47 47.40
CA SER A 262 6.37 -113.58 47.47
C SER A 262 6.53 -114.61 46.34
N ASP A 263 6.92 -114.17 45.16
CA ASP A 263 7.20 -115.06 44.02
C ASP A 263 8.49 -115.87 44.22
N LEU A 264 9.49 -115.31 44.90
CA LEU A 264 10.74 -115.99 45.24
C LEU A 264 10.55 -117.00 46.38
N GLU A 265 9.71 -116.69 47.38
CA GLU A 265 9.36 -117.62 48.47
C GLU A 265 8.50 -118.80 47.99
N SER A 266 7.60 -118.58 47.03
CA SER A 266 6.68 -119.62 46.53
C SER A 266 7.34 -120.61 45.57
N LYS A 267 8.46 -120.26 44.94
CA LYS A 267 9.03 -121.05 43.84
C LYS A 267 10.13 -122.03 44.23
N GLY A 268 10.73 -121.96 45.42
CA GLY A 268 11.60 -123.04 45.96
C GLY A 268 12.50 -123.75 44.94
N LEU A 269 13.25 -123.00 44.13
CA LEU A 269 13.96 -123.53 42.96
C LEU A 269 15.34 -124.09 43.34
N THR A 270 15.59 -125.34 42.94
CA THR A 270 16.86 -126.05 43.11
C THR A 270 17.86 -125.70 42.00
N LEU A 271 19.13 -125.51 42.38
CA LEU A 271 20.23 -124.99 41.54
C LEU A 271 20.55 -125.80 40.26
N LYS A 272 20.13 -127.06 40.17
CA LYS A 272 20.44 -127.95 39.03
C LYS A 272 19.46 -127.83 37.85
N ASP A 273 18.18 -127.59 38.11
CA ASP A 273 17.22 -127.27 37.04
C ASP A 273 17.47 -125.86 36.47
N ILE A 274 18.07 -124.98 37.30
CA ILE A 274 18.53 -123.65 36.87
C ILE A 274 19.71 -123.77 35.92
N GLU A 275 20.63 -124.74 36.08
CA GLU A 275 21.81 -124.92 35.21
C GLU A 275 21.46 -125.52 33.83
N ASP A 276 20.53 -126.46 33.75
CA ASP A 276 20.08 -127.01 32.46
C ASP A 276 19.14 -126.03 31.72
N LEU A 277 18.28 -125.31 32.46
CA LEU A 277 17.61 -124.13 31.93
C LEU A 277 18.61 -123.03 31.60
N HIS A 278 19.75 -122.87 32.30
CA HIS A 278 20.77 -121.88 31.96
C HIS A 278 21.46 -122.25 30.65
N ASN A 279 21.76 -123.53 30.40
CA ASN A 279 22.42 -123.96 29.17
C ASN A 279 21.51 -123.86 27.94
N GLU A 280 20.22 -124.19 28.08
CA GLU A 280 19.24 -123.99 27.01
C GLU A 280 18.90 -122.50 26.85
N LYS A 281 18.80 -121.77 27.96
CA LYS A 281 18.73 -120.32 27.98
C LYS A 281 19.97 -119.71 27.37
N ASP A 282 21.18 -120.21 27.56
CA ASP A 282 22.43 -119.60 27.07
C ASP A 282 22.52 -119.78 25.55
N LYS A 283 22.12 -120.94 25.01
CA LYS A 283 22.00 -121.15 23.55
C LYS A 283 20.89 -120.31 22.93
N LEU A 284 19.72 -120.26 23.58
CA LEU A 284 18.64 -119.38 23.15
C LEU A 284 19.02 -117.91 23.31
N THR A 285 19.78 -117.55 24.34
CA THR A 285 20.28 -116.20 24.63
C THR A 285 21.34 -115.80 23.63
N ASP A 286 22.19 -116.70 23.16
CA ASP A 286 23.15 -116.41 22.08
C ASP A 286 22.42 -116.19 20.75
N SER A 287 21.42 -117.01 20.42
CA SER A 287 20.59 -116.80 19.23
C SER A 287 19.71 -115.54 19.32
N LEU A 288 19.16 -115.25 20.51
CA LEU A 288 18.40 -114.05 20.82
C LEU A 288 19.31 -112.83 20.81
N ASN A 289 20.54 -112.92 21.32
CA ASN A 289 21.54 -111.85 21.29
C ASN A 289 21.95 -111.55 19.85
N HIS A 290 22.11 -112.57 19.00
CA HIS A 290 22.39 -112.35 17.59
C HIS A 290 21.19 -111.71 16.87
N ILE A 291 19.97 -112.20 17.10
CA ILE A 291 18.74 -111.60 16.55
C ILE A 291 18.57 -110.16 17.09
N ASP A 292 18.80 -109.91 18.37
CA ASP A 292 18.73 -108.60 19.00
C ASP A 292 19.80 -107.66 18.46
N GLN A 293 21.01 -108.16 18.16
CA GLN A 293 22.05 -107.37 17.50
C GLN A 293 21.61 -106.99 16.08
N THR A 294 21.13 -107.93 15.27
CA THR A 294 20.62 -107.61 13.92
C THR A 294 19.40 -106.70 13.97
N GLN A 295 18.51 -106.86 14.96
CA GLN A 295 17.36 -106.00 15.18
C GLN A 295 17.80 -104.60 15.62
N LYS A 296 18.81 -104.47 16.49
CA LYS A 296 19.41 -103.18 16.87
C LYS A 296 20.05 -102.51 15.68
N GLU A 297 20.80 -103.22 14.85
CA GLU A 297 21.40 -102.68 13.62
C GLU A 297 20.35 -102.20 12.62
N ILE A 298 19.28 -102.97 12.40
CA ILE A 298 18.16 -102.56 11.53
C ILE A 298 17.43 -101.37 12.15
N LYS A 299 17.19 -101.35 13.47
CA LYS A 299 16.58 -100.21 14.17
C LYS A 299 17.44 -98.96 14.04
N ILE A 300 18.76 -99.05 14.23
CA ILE A 300 19.69 -97.93 14.04
C ILE A 300 19.60 -97.41 12.60
N LYS A 301 19.61 -98.30 11.59
CA LYS A 301 19.45 -97.89 10.18
C LYS A 301 18.09 -97.22 9.91
N ILE A 302 17.01 -97.71 10.52
CA ILE A 302 15.67 -97.11 10.42
C ILE A 302 15.64 -95.75 11.12
N GLU A 303 16.25 -95.61 12.29
CA GLU A 303 16.33 -94.36 13.04
C GLU A 303 17.19 -93.33 12.31
N GLU A 304 18.32 -93.72 11.72
CA GLU A 304 19.14 -92.88 10.85
C GLU A 304 18.35 -92.39 9.64
N LYS A 305 17.67 -93.30 8.92
CA LYS A 305 16.84 -92.93 7.77
C LYS A 305 15.63 -92.07 8.15
N ASN A 306 15.01 -92.33 9.30
CA ASN A 306 13.94 -91.48 9.84
C ASN A 306 14.46 -90.11 10.24
N LYS A 307 15.68 -90.01 10.78
CA LYS A 307 16.32 -88.74 11.12
C LYS A 307 16.65 -87.93 9.86
N GLU A 308 17.15 -88.58 8.81
CA GLU A 308 17.35 -87.96 7.50
C GLU A 308 16.03 -87.46 6.91
N LEU A 309 14.97 -88.28 6.92
CA LEU A 309 13.64 -87.89 6.44
C LEU A 309 13.06 -86.71 7.23
N LYS A 310 13.18 -86.72 8.56
CA LYS A 310 12.75 -85.60 9.41
C LYS A 310 13.54 -84.33 9.08
N SER A 311 14.86 -84.44 8.89
CA SER A 311 15.70 -83.30 8.51
C SER A 311 15.27 -82.71 7.17
N LEU A 312 15.01 -83.54 6.16
CA LEU A 312 14.52 -83.11 4.86
C LEU A 312 13.12 -82.48 4.96
N PHE A 313 12.24 -83.04 5.78
CA PHE A 313 10.91 -82.48 6.03
C PHE A 313 10.99 -81.08 6.66
N PHE A 314 11.80 -80.90 7.71
CA PHE A 314 12.02 -79.59 8.31
C PHE A 314 12.65 -78.58 7.33
N GLU A 315 13.54 -79.03 6.45
CA GLU A 315 14.09 -78.16 5.39
C GLU A 315 13.00 -77.73 4.39
N THR A 316 12.08 -78.63 4.02
CA THR A 316 10.95 -78.29 3.16
C THR A 316 9.96 -77.35 3.84
N GLU A 317 9.66 -77.56 5.12
CA GLU A 317 8.83 -76.67 5.92
C GLU A 317 9.46 -75.27 6.07
N ALA A 318 10.77 -75.21 6.31
CA ALA A 318 11.50 -73.95 6.34
C ALA A 318 11.41 -73.20 4.99
N LYS A 319 11.57 -73.90 3.87
CA LYS A 319 11.40 -73.31 2.53
C LYS A 319 9.98 -72.77 2.32
N ILE A 320 8.94 -73.50 2.74
CA ILE A 320 7.54 -73.05 2.67
C ILE A 320 7.32 -71.80 3.54
N ASN A 321 7.87 -71.77 4.75
CA ASN A 321 7.80 -70.61 5.63
C ASN A 321 8.50 -69.39 5.02
N THR A 322 9.66 -69.56 4.39
CA THR A 322 10.34 -68.45 3.69
C THR A 322 9.53 -67.94 2.50
N TYR A 323 8.87 -68.82 1.75
CA TYR A 323 7.99 -68.45 0.64
C TYR A 323 6.78 -67.65 1.15
N ASN A 324 6.08 -68.14 2.18
CA ASN A 324 4.94 -67.44 2.78
C ASN A 324 5.36 -66.06 3.32
N GLN A 325 6.53 -65.95 3.97
CA GLN A 325 7.07 -64.66 4.43
C GLN A 325 7.37 -63.69 3.26
N MET A 326 7.91 -64.17 2.14
CA MET A 326 8.14 -63.33 0.96
C MET A 326 6.83 -62.81 0.38
N ILE A 327 5.79 -63.64 0.33
CA ILE A 327 4.45 -63.22 -0.10
C ILE A 327 3.89 -62.12 0.80
N TYR A 328 3.97 -62.28 2.13
CA TYR A 328 3.52 -61.24 3.05
C TYR A 328 4.29 -59.93 2.89
N ARG A 329 5.60 -59.99 2.66
CA ARG A 329 6.39 -58.79 2.34
C ARG A 329 5.91 -58.13 1.07
N ILE A 330 5.68 -58.90 0.01
CA ILE A 330 5.16 -58.39 -1.26
C ILE A 330 3.80 -57.72 -1.03
N PHE A 331 2.85 -58.38 -0.36
CA PHE A 331 1.56 -57.76 -0.02
C PHE A 331 1.69 -56.50 0.85
N GLY A 332 2.67 -56.44 1.76
CA GLY A 332 2.92 -55.27 2.60
C GLY A 332 3.44 -54.04 1.84
N PHE A 333 4.15 -54.24 0.73
CA PHE A 333 4.64 -53.16 -0.13
C PHE A 333 3.67 -52.81 -1.28
N LEU A 334 2.64 -53.62 -1.51
CA LEU A 334 1.70 -53.42 -2.61
C LEU A 334 0.59 -52.44 -2.23
N ASN A 335 0.65 -51.25 -2.79
CA ASN A 335 -0.41 -50.25 -2.73
C ASN A 335 -1.35 -50.44 -3.96
N ILE A 336 -2.15 -51.50 -3.96
CA ILE A 336 -3.14 -51.81 -5.00
C ILE A 336 -4.56 -51.51 -4.46
N PRO A 337 -5.45 -50.87 -5.23
CA PRO A 337 -6.79 -50.47 -4.77
C PRO A 337 -7.73 -51.63 -4.38
N THR A 338 -7.44 -52.86 -4.81
CA THR A 338 -8.15 -54.07 -4.34
C THR A 338 -7.13 -55.14 -3.94
N LEU A 339 -7.02 -55.40 -2.63
CA LEU A 339 -6.20 -56.51 -2.13
C LEU A 339 -6.83 -57.85 -2.57
N PRO A 340 -6.11 -58.72 -3.28
CA PRO A 340 -6.52 -60.11 -3.49
C PRO A 340 -6.62 -60.83 -2.14
N GLN A 341 -7.55 -61.78 -2.01
CA GLN A 341 -7.68 -62.59 -0.80
C GLN A 341 -6.37 -63.35 -0.54
N SER A 342 -5.74 -63.09 0.61
CA SER A 342 -4.45 -63.67 1.02
C SER A 342 -4.48 -65.21 1.06
N SER A 343 -5.66 -65.82 1.20
CA SER A 343 -5.87 -67.27 1.25
C SER A 343 -5.54 -68.02 -0.03
N GLU A 344 -5.52 -67.38 -1.20
CA GLU A 344 -5.23 -68.06 -2.47
C GLU A 344 -3.72 -68.24 -2.73
N TYR A 345 -2.87 -67.48 -2.02
CA TYR A 345 -1.43 -67.41 -2.27
C TYR A 345 -0.59 -68.12 -1.20
N ILE A 346 -1.18 -68.46 -0.06
CA ILE A 346 -0.50 -69.06 1.09
C ILE A 346 -0.61 -70.59 1.03
N ILE A 347 0.52 -71.27 1.22
CA ILE A 347 0.56 -72.72 1.38
C ILE A 347 0.27 -73.06 2.84
N ASN A 348 -0.93 -73.59 3.12
CA ASN A 348 -1.41 -73.87 4.47
C ASN A 348 -1.44 -75.37 4.83
N GLN A 349 -1.35 -76.27 3.84
CA GLN A 349 -1.47 -77.71 4.07
C GLN A 349 -0.23 -78.45 3.59
N ILE A 350 0.64 -78.78 4.55
CA ILE A 350 1.62 -79.86 4.40
C ILE A 350 0.94 -81.10 4.97
N ASN A 351 0.78 -82.15 4.17
CA ASN A 351 0.14 -83.37 4.63
C ASN A 351 1.11 -84.11 5.59
N ASP A 352 0.91 -83.97 6.90
CA ASP A 352 1.67 -84.66 7.97
C ASP A 352 1.62 -86.20 7.87
N GLY A 353 0.75 -86.74 7.01
CA GLY A 353 0.68 -88.17 6.67
C GLY A 353 1.97 -88.75 6.09
N CYS A 354 2.89 -87.93 5.58
CA CYS A 354 4.20 -88.37 5.11
C CYS A 354 5.06 -89.03 6.20
N LEU A 355 4.78 -88.77 7.49
CA LEU A 355 5.51 -89.35 8.62
C LEU A 355 5.01 -90.73 9.07
N LYS A 356 3.81 -91.16 8.65
CA LYS A 356 3.16 -92.34 9.25
C LYS A 356 3.12 -93.60 8.39
N SER A 357 3.09 -93.55 7.06
CA SER A 357 2.97 -94.81 6.29
C SER A 357 3.15 -94.79 4.76
N ASN A 358 3.45 -93.66 4.10
CA ASN A 358 3.49 -93.63 2.63
C ASN A 358 4.86 -93.20 2.10
N LEU A 359 5.77 -94.18 1.93
CA LEU A 359 7.00 -93.99 1.17
C LEU A 359 6.67 -93.97 -0.34
N GLY A 360 6.95 -92.85 -1.02
CA GLY A 360 6.91 -92.76 -2.50
C GLY A 360 5.83 -91.87 -3.14
N CYS A 361 5.25 -90.90 -2.44
CA CYS A 361 4.29 -89.97 -3.06
C CYS A 361 4.97 -88.96 -4.02
N PRO A 362 4.36 -88.65 -5.19
CA PRO A 362 4.86 -87.61 -6.09
C PRO A 362 4.74 -86.22 -5.45
N PRO A 363 5.61 -85.24 -5.82
CA PRO A 363 5.61 -83.89 -5.25
C PRO A 363 4.26 -83.16 -5.26
N ASN A 364 3.41 -83.45 -6.25
CA ASN A 364 2.07 -82.86 -6.38
C ASN A 364 1.05 -83.38 -5.36
N ASP A 365 1.25 -84.57 -4.78
CA ASP A 365 0.38 -85.13 -3.73
C ASP A 365 0.80 -84.66 -2.32
N ILE A 366 2.06 -84.22 -2.18
CA ILE A 366 2.60 -83.69 -0.93
C ILE A 366 2.16 -82.23 -0.73
N ILE A 367 2.11 -81.45 -1.82
CA ILE A 367 1.63 -80.06 -1.83
C ILE A 367 0.71 -79.84 -3.05
N PRO A 368 -0.60 -80.12 -2.94
CA PRO A 368 -1.55 -80.01 -4.06
C PRO A 368 -1.71 -78.57 -4.59
N GLN A 369 -1.38 -77.57 -3.77
CA GLN A 369 -1.50 -76.15 -4.08
C GLN A 369 -0.43 -75.63 -5.05
N LEU A 370 0.67 -76.37 -5.32
CA LEU A 370 1.74 -75.93 -6.23
C LEU A 370 1.27 -75.73 -7.68
N SER A 371 0.33 -76.54 -8.16
CA SER A 371 -0.14 -76.50 -9.54
C SER A 371 -1.12 -75.33 -9.81
N THR A 372 -1.85 -74.90 -8.77
CA THR A 372 -2.87 -73.84 -8.87
C THR A 372 -2.31 -72.44 -8.60
N LEU A 373 -1.15 -72.31 -7.95
CA LEU A 373 -0.53 -71.02 -7.58
C LEU A 373 0.07 -70.24 -8.76
N ARG A 374 0.39 -70.89 -9.89
CA ARG A 374 1.13 -70.24 -11.00
C ARG A 374 0.30 -69.17 -11.72
N SER A 375 -0.96 -69.46 -12.03
CA SER A 375 -1.87 -68.53 -12.70
C SER A 375 -2.15 -67.25 -11.90
N PRO A 376 -2.51 -67.30 -10.60
CA PRO A 376 -2.74 -66.10 -9.82
C PRO A 376 -1.46 -65.27 -9.59
N LEU A 377 -0.28 -65.91 -9.47
CA LEU A 377 1.00 -65.18 -9.42
C LEU A 377 1.32 -64.45 -10.73
N GLU A 378 1.00 -65.02 -11.89
CA GLU A 378 1.16 -64.34 -13.18
C GLU A 378 0.20 -63.14 -13.32
N ASN A 379 -1.04 -63.27 -12.85
CA ASN A 379 -2.00 -62.16 -12.82
C ASN A 379 -1.56 -61.04 -11.87
N LEU A 380 -1.07 -61.39 -10.67
CA LEU A 380 -0.52 -60.42 -9.73
C LEU A 380 0.67 -59.68 -10.34
N ARG A 381 1.59 -60.40 -11.02
CA ARG A 381 2.73 -59.80 -11.72
C ARG A 381 2.28 -58.80 -12.78
N LEU A 382 1.27 -59.14 -13.59
CA LEU A 382 0.73 -58.24 -14.61
C LEU A 382 0.13 -56.98 -13.98
N SER A 383 -0.63 -57.12 -12.88
CA SER A 383 -1.22 -56.00 -12.14
C SER A 383 -0.16 -55.08 -11.52
N ILE A 384 0.92 -55.64 -10.98
CA ILE A 384 2.07 -54.87 -10.48
C ILE A 384 2.74 -54.12 -11.63
N GLN A 385 2.90 -54.76 -12.78
CA GLN A 385 3.55 -54.17 -13.94
C GLN A 385 2.72 -53.02 -14.54
N THR A 386 1.39 -53.14 -14.60
CA THR A 386 0.51 -52.06 -15.06
C THR A 386 0.51 -50.88 -14.08
N ASN A 387 0.43 -51.13 -12.77
CA ASN A 387 0.49 -50.06 -11.76
C ASN A 387 1.86 -49.36 -11.78
N THR A 388 2.94 -50.11 -11.92
CA THR A 388 4.30 -49.54 -12.05
C THR A 388 4.39 -48.61 -13.26
N ARG A 389 3.84 -49.00 -14.41
CA ARG A 389 3.78 -48.14 -15.60
C ARG A 389 2.95 -46.89 -15.36
N SER A 390 1.76 -47.02 -14.77
CA SER A 390 0.91 -45.88 -14.43
C SER A 390 1.61 -44.88 -13.49
N ASN A 391 2.37 -45.37 -12.51
CA ASN A 391 3.13 -44.54 -11.59
C ASN A 391 4.36 -43.90 -12.26
N GLN A 392 4.98 -44.58 -13.23
CA GLN A 392 6.05 -44.01 -14.05
C GLN A 392 5.52 -42.88 -14.94
N ASP A 393 4.34 -43.06 -15.54
CA ASP A 393 3.69 -42.05 -16.37
C ASP A 393 3.30 -40.82 -15.55
N SER A 394 2.75 -41.00 -14.33
CA SER A 394 2.44 -39.88 -13.44
C SER A 394 3.70 -39.17 -12.95
N ALA A 395 4.77 -39.91 -12.63
CA ALA A 395 6.07 -39.32 -12.29
C ALA A 395 6.67 -38.51 -13.45
N PHE A 396 6.53 -38.99 -14.69
CA PHE A 396 6.96 -38.26 -15.88
C PHE A 396 6.16 -36.96 -16.08
N GLN A 397 4.84 -37.00 -15.92
CA GLN A 397 3.98 -35.82 -16.00
C GLN A 397 4.34 -34.79 -14.92
N LEU A 398 4.55 -35.22 -13.68
CA LEU A 398 4.99 -34.33 -12.59
C LEU A 398 6.36 -33.72 -12.90
N ARG A 399 7.29 -34.48 -13.46
CA ARG A 399 8.60 -33.96 -13.86
C ARG A 399 8.48 -32.91 -14.97
N GLN A 400 7.64 -33.14 -15.98
CA GLN A 400 7.37 -32.16 -17.03
C GLN A 400 6.78 -30.86 -16.46
N GLN A 401 5.83 -30.95 -15.52
CA GLN A 401 5.28 -29.77 -14.84
C GLN A 401 6.35 -29.01 -14.04
N ILE A 402 7.27 -29.72 -13.40
CA ILE A 402 8.41 -29.11 -12.69
C ILE A 402 9.32 -28.36 -13.69
N ASP A 403 9.61 -28.97 -14.85
CA ASP A 403 10.46 -28.33 -15.86
C ASP A 403 9.79 -27.08 -16.46
N ASP A 404 8.48 -27.12 -16.72
CA ASP A 404 7.70 -25.97 -17.19
C ASP A 404 7.70 -24.83 -16.14
N LEU A 405 7.52 -25.18 -14.85
CA LEU A 405 7.60 -24.23 -13.75
C LEU A 405 9.00 -23.62 -13.63
N ASN A 406 10.06 -24.43 -13.75
CA ASN A 406 11.44 -23.93 -13.73
C ASN A 406 11.72 -22.98 -14.90
N HIS A 407 11.22 -23.29 -16.10
CA HIS A 407 11.33 -22.38 -17.24
C HIS A 407 10.59 -21.06 -17.00
N SER A 408 9.40 -21.10 -16.40
CA SER A 408 8.68 -19.87 -16.04
C SER A 408 9.42 -19.04 -14.99
N ALA A 409 9.97 -19.69 -13.97
CA ALA A 409 10.76 -19.04 -12.93
C ALA A 409 11.99 -18.34 -13.53
N MET A 410 12.72 -19.03 -14.41
CA MET A 410 13.88 -18.46 -15.10
C MET A 410 13.52 -17.25 -15.98
N ARG A 411 12.35 -17.27 -16.65
CA ARG A 411 11.86 -16.10 -17.41
C ARG A 411 11.60 -14.91 -16.49
N PHE A 412 10.94 -15.12 -15.35
CA PHE A 412 10.70 -14.06 -14.39
C PHE A 412 12.00 -13.53 -13.76
N THR A 413 12.98 -14.40 -13.49
CA THR A 413 14.30 -13.98 -13.01
C THR A 413 15.01 -13.07 -14.01
N ASN A 414 15.03 -13.44 -15.30
CA ASN A 414 15.64 -12.61 -16.34
C ASN A 414 14.90 -11.27 -16.50
N GLN A 415 13.57 -11.25 -16.38
CA GLN A 415 12.80 -10.01 -16.41
C GLN A 415 13.13 -9.09 -15.22
N LEU A 416 13.26 -9.65 -14.02
CA LEU A 416 13.69 -8.90 -12.85
C LEU A 416 15.10 -8.33 -13.01
N GLU A 417 16.02 -9.08 -13.60
CA GLU A 417 17.38 -8.61 -13.88
C GLU A 417 17.34 -7.42 -14.85
N THR A 418 16.59 -7.51 -15.95
CA THR A 418 16.45 -6.37 -16.89
C THR A 418 15.82 -5.14 -16.26
N LEU A 419 14.80 -5.30 -15.41
CA LEU A 419 14.18 -4.19 -14.71
C LEU A 419 15.12 -3.56 -13.68
N THR A 420 15.95 -4.38 -13.03
CA THR A 420 16.96 -3.91 -12.09
C THR A 420 18.01 -3.06 -12.82
N ASP A 421 18.49 -3.50 -13.97
CA ASP A 421 19.42 -2.74 -14.81
C ASP A 421 18.81 -1.42 -15.29
N ASP A 422 17.53 -1.42 -15.69
CA ASP A 422 16.82 -0.21 -16.11
C ASP A 422 16.67 0.80 -14.96
N VAL A 423 16.37 0.33 -13.74
CA VAL A 423 16.32 1.16 -12.54
C VAL A 423 17.68 1.77 -12.25
N LEU A 424 18.76 0.97 -12.26
CA LEU A 424 20.12 1.46 -12.04
C LEU A 424 20.56 2.51 -13.08
N LEU A 425 20.19 2.31 -14.35
CA LEU A 425 20.43 3.28 -15.41
C LEU A 425 19.63 4.57 -15.19
N SER A 426 18.38 4.47 -14.72
CA SER A 426 17.56 5.63 -14.40
C SER A 426 18.12 6.42 -13.22
N ASP A 427 18.54 5.74 -12.14
CA ASP A 427 19.14 6.36 -10.96
C ASP A 427 20.43 7.10 -11.30
N LYS A 428 21.27 6.50 -12.15
CA LYS A 428 22.47 7.16 -12.66
C LYS A 428 22.13 8.44 -13.43
N LYS A 429 21.11 8.41 -14.30
CA LYS A 429 20.66 9.61 -15.04
C LYS A 429 20.10 10.67 -14.09
N TYR A 430 19.33 10.28 -13.08
CA TYR A 430 18.81 11.20 -12.07
C TYR A 430 19.95 11.85 -11.27
N ALA A 431 20.96 11.09 -10.86
CA ALA A 431 22.14 11.61 -10.18
C ALA A 431 22.90 12.62 -11.05
N GLU A 432 23.12 12.30 -12.33
CA GLU A 432 23.77 13.21 -13.28
C GLU A 432 22.99 14.51 -13.49
N VAL A 433 21.65 14.45 -13.57
CA VAL A 433 20.80 15.64 -13.69
C VAL A 433 20.82 16.46 -12.41
N ARG A 434 20.75 15.82 -11.25
CA ARG A 434 20.81 16.49 -9.95
C ARG A 434 22.14 17.21 -9.75
N GLU A 435 23.26 16.57 -10.07
CA GLU A 435 24.58 17.20 -9.99
C GLU A 435 24.67 18.43 -10.90
N ARG A 436 24.15 18.34 -12.14
CA ARG A 436 24.08 19.52 -13.03
C ARG A 436 23.22 20.65 -12.45
N LEU A 437 22.07 20.33 -11.86
CA LEU A 437 21.21 21.33 -11.24
C LEU A 437 21.86 21.99 -10.03
N GLU A 438 22.59 21.25 -9.21
CA GLU A 438 23.34 21.79 -8.06
C GLU A 438 24.47 22.73 -8.53
N VAL A 439 25.17 22.36 -9.61
CA VAL A 439 26.19 23.22 -10.24
C VAL A 439 25.56 24.49 -10.83
N ASP A 440 24.46 24.37 -11.58
CA ASP A 440 23.76 25.52 -12.18
C ASP A 440 23.17 26.45 -11.12
N SER A 441 22.60 25.90 -10.04
CA SER A 441 22.10 26.68 -8.92
C SER A 441 23.22 27.44 -8.22
N SER A 442 24.37 26.80 -7.98
CA SER A 442 25.55 27.45 -7.41
C SER A 442 26.06 28.58 -8.30
N ARG A 443 26.07 28.37 -9.61
CA ARG A 443 26.42 29.42 -10.59
C ARG A 443 25.44 30.59 -10.55
N MET A 444 24.14 30.31 -10.53
CA MET A 444 23.12 31.37 -10.45
C MET A 444 23.23 32.18 -9.16
N LEU A 445 23.55 31.54 -8.02
CA LEU A 445 23.78 32.24 -6.76
C LEU A 445 25.00 33.17 -6.82
N LEU A 446 26.10 32.73 -7.44
CA LEU A 446 27.28 33.59 -7.66
C LEU A 446 26.95 34.79 -8.57
N ASP A 447 26.21 34.55 -9.66
CA ASP A 447 25.77 35.62 -10.56
C ASP A 447 24.85 36.62 -9.81
N ILE A 448 23.96 36.14 -8.93
CA ILE A 448 23.11 37.00 -8.09
C ILE A 448 23.97 37.86 -7.15
N GLU A 449 24.94 37.26 -6.45
CA GLU A 449 25.84 37.97 -5.54
C GLU A 449 26.64 39.06 -6.27
N GLU A 450 27.17 38.76 -7.46
CA GLU A 450 27.87 39.73 -8.30
C GLU A 450 26.95 40.90 -8.68
N ARG A 451 25.70 40.62 -9.08
CA ARG A 451 24.73 41.69 -9.40
C ARG A 451 24.30 42.49 -8.19
N GLU A 452 24.19 41.88 -7.02
CA GLU A 452 23.90 42.59 -5.77
C GLU A 452 25.06 43.53 -5.38
N ASP A 453 26.30 43.12 -5.59
CA ASP A 453 27.48 43.98 -5.41
C ASP A 453 27.49 45.14 -6.40
N GLU A 454 27.19 44.90 -7.68
CA GLU A 454 27.05 45.95 -8.69
C GLU A 454 25.96 46.96 -8.31
N ILE A 455 24.78 46.49 -7.88
CA ILE A 455 23.69 47.36 -7.43
C ILE A 455 24.13 48.17 -6.22
N ARG A 456 24.80 47.57 -5.22
CA ARG A 456 25.35 48.28 -4.06
C ARG A 456 26.36 49.36 -4.45
N ASN A 457 27.22 49.07 -5.42
CA ASN A 457 28.17 50.06 -5.94
C ASN A 457 27.45 51.20 -6.67
N PHE A 458 26.44 50.90 -7.48
CA PHE A 458 25.63 51.91 -8.16
C PHE A 458 24.83 52.79 -7.19
N THR A 459 24.29 52.24 -6.10
CA THR A 459 23.57 53.03 -5.10
C THR A 459 24.51 53.99 -4.37
N LEU A 460 25.71 53.53 -3.98
CA LEU A 460 26.74 54.38 -3.37
C LEU A 460 27.18 55.49 -4.33
N GLU A 461 27.43 55.18 -5.60
CA GLU A 461 27.81 56.19 -6.59
C GLU A 461 26.68 57.20 -6.84
N LYS A 462 25.43 56.72 -6.92
CA LYS A 462 24.24 57.59 -7.02
C LYS A 462 24.12 58.53 -5.83
N GLU A 463 24.32 58.06 -4.61
CA GLU A 463 24.29 58.89 -3.40
C GLU A 463 25.42 59.92 -3.41
N ARG A 464 26.63 59.53 -3.81
CA ARG A 464 27.77 60.44 -3.95
C ARG A 464 27.48 61.55 -4.96
N GLN A 465 26.96 61.21 -6.14
CA GLN A 465 26.60 62.19 -7.16
C GLN A 465 25.47 63.10 -6.70
N LYS A 466 24.45 62.56 -6.03
CA LYS A 466 23.37 63.35 -5.43
C LYS A 466 23.92 64.37 -4.43
N MET A 467 24.81 63.96 -3.53
CA MET A 467 25.46 64.85 -2.55
C MET A 467 26.28 65.96 -3.23
N LEU A 468 27.00 65.66 -4.31
CA LEU A 468 27.76 66.65 -5.08
C LEU A 468 26.84 67.68 -5.74
N VAL A 469 25.75 67.23 -6.36
CA VAL A 469 24.75 68.09 -7.00
C VAL A 469 24.00 68.94 -5.96
N GLU A 470 23.64 68.38 -4.81
CA GLU A 470 23.02 69.14 -3.73
C GLU A 470 23.97 70.20 -3.16
N ARG A 471 25.27 69.89 -3.03
CA ARG A 471 26.28 70.84 -2.59
C ARG A 471 26.46 71.97 -3.60
N SER A 472 26.56 71.65 -4.90
CA SER A 472 26.68 72.68 -5.94
C SER A 472 25.43 73.56 -6.00
N TRP A 473 24.23 72.96 -5.92
CA TRP A 473 22.97 73.68 -5.86
C TRP A 473 22.90 74.63 -4.66
N ARG A 474 23.25 74.16 -3.45
CA ARG A 474 23.29 75.00 -2.24
C ARG A 474 24.28 76.16 -2.37
N ASN A 475 25.44 75.93 -2.98
CA ASN A 475 26.41 76.99 -3.25
C ASN A 475 25.85 78.02 -4.24
N THR A 476 25.28 77.58 -5.37
CA THR A 476 24.68 78.49 -6.35
C THR A 476 23.50 79.27 -5.79
N GLU A 477 22.69 78.66 -4.92
CA GLU A 477 21.58 79.31 -4.23
C GLU A 477 22.08 80.39 -3.25
N LYS A 478 23.18 80.11 -2.54
CA LYS A 478 23.84 81.10 -1.69
C LYS A 478 24.38 82.26 -2.52
N ASP A 479 25.11 81.98 -3.61
CA ASP A 479 25.68 82.99 -4.50
C ASP A 479 24.58 83.87 -5.12
N PHE A 480 23.46 83.25 -5.50
CA PHE A 480 22.27 83.94 -6.00
C PHE A 480 21.69 84.89 -4.95
N LYS A 481 21.51 84.43 -3.69
CA LYS A 481 21.05 85.29 -2.58
C LYS A 481 21.99 86.46 -2.32
N GLU A 482 23.30 86.22 -2.31
CA GLU A 482 24.31 87.27 -2.16
C GLU A 482 24.26 88.27 -3.33
N PHE A 483 24.03 87.81 -4.56
CA PHE A 483 23.87 88.67 -5.72
C PHE A 483 22.60 89.53 -5.63
N VAL A 484 21.47 88.95 -5.24
CA VAL A 484 20.21 89.68 -5.01
C VAL A 484 20.40 90.75 -3.94
N GLU A 485 21.08 90.42 -2.83
CA GLU A 485 21.33 91.39 -1.76
C GLU A 485 22.27 92.50 -2.20
N ARG A 486 23.32 92.19 -2.98
CA ARG A 486 24.18 93.21 -3.61
C ARG A 486 23.38 94.13 -4.54
N ILE A 487 22.45 93.61 -5.33
CA ILE A 487 21.58 94.45 -6.18
C ILE A 487 20.73 95.39 -5.32
N LYS A 488 20.13 94.90 -4.23
CA LYS A 488 19.34 95.75 -3.33
C LYS A 488 20.20 96.85 -2.71
N GLN A 489 21.39 96.52 -2.22
CA GLN A 489 22.34 97.50 -1.67
C GLN A 489 22.76 98.54 -2.70
N ARG A 490 23.03 98.12 -3.94
CA ARG A 490 23.37 99.05 -5.03
C ARG A 490 22.20 99.97 -5.37
N ARG A 491 20.98 99.44 -5.35
CA ARG A 491 19.75 100.21 -5.55
C ARG A 491 19.53 101.22 -4.41
N THR A 492 19.74 100.84 -3.16
CA THR A 492 19.64 101.79 -2.03
C THR A 492 20.70 102.87 -2.10
N ASN A 493 21.94 102.53 -2.48
CA ASN A 493 22.99 103.51 -2.66
C ASN A 493 22.65 104.49 -3.78
N LEU A 494 22.15 104.00 -4.92
CA LEU A 494 21.65 104.87 -5.99
C LEU A 494 20.51 105.78 -5.52
N PHE A 495 19.58 105.27 -4.71
CA PHE A 495 18.52 106.12 -4.13
C PHE A 495 19.11 107.20 -3.21
N VAL A 496 20.08 106.86 -2.36
CA VAL A 496 20.76 107.84 -1.49
C VAL A 496 21.51 108.89 -2.32
N ASP A 497 22.21 108.48 -3.38
CA ASP A 497 22.92 109.40 -4.27
C ASP A 497 21.94 110.31 -5.02
N ILE A 498 20.81 109.78 -5.49
CA ILE A 498 19.72 110.58 -6.09
C ILE A 498 19.18 111.58 -5.06
N THR A 499 18.91 111.17 -3.82
CA THR A 499 18.44 112.07 -2.77
C THR A 499 19.46 113.16 -2.47
N LYS A 500 20.76 112.85 -2.41
CA LYS A 500 21.80 113.87 -2.24
C LYS A 500 21.82 114.87 -3.39
N THR A 501 21.78 114.40 -4.63
CA THR A 501 21.71 115.31 -5.78
C THR A 501 20.43 116.13 -5.80
N LEU A 502 19.31 115.58 -5.31
CA LEU A 502 18.05 116.31 -5.14
C LEU A 502 18.18 117.39 -4.05
N ASP A 503 18.75 117.05 -2.90
CA ASP A 503 19.02 117.99 -1.81
C ASP A 503 19.95 119.11 -2.26
N ASP A 504 21.01 118.80 -3.02
CA ASP A 504 21.91 119.80 -3.61
C ASP A 504 21.15 120.74 -4.57
N VAL A 505 20.23 120.22 -5.38
CA VAL A 505 19.37 121.03 -6.28
C VAL A 505 18.36 121.87 -5.49
N VAL A 506 17.76 121.33 -4.43
CA VAL A 506 16.83 122.06 -3.55
C VAL A 506 17.54 123.18 -2.82
N ASN A 507 18.73 122.92 -2.26
CA ASN A 507 19.56 123.93 -1.61
C ASN A 507 19.98 125.00 -2.61
N PHE A 508 20.44 124.63 -3.80
CA PHE A 508 20.75 125.60 -4.86
C PHE A 508 19.54 126.46 -5.25
N LYS A 509 18.34 125.85 -5.34
CA LYS A 509 17.10 126.59 -5.59
C LYS A 509 16.76 127.53 -4.43
N PHE A 510 16.96 127.10 -3.19
CA PHE A 510 16.73 127.91 -2.00
C PHE A 510 17.72 129.09 -1.95
N ASP A 511 18.99 128.85 -2.22
CA ASP A 511 20.04 129.87 -2.25
C ASP A 511 19.75 130.92 -3.33
N ILE A 512 19.40 130.51 -4.56
CA ILE A 512 18.97 131.47 -5.61
C ILE A 512 17.67 132.18 -5.22
N GLY A 513 16.71 131.46 -4.61
CA GLY A 513 15.45 132.04 -4.16
C GLY A 513 15.67 133.14 -3.12
N THR A 514 16.54 132.90 -2.14
CA THR A 514 16.90 133.87 -1.12
C THR A 514 17.72 135.03 -1.70
N GLU A 515 18.63 134.79 -2.64
CA GLU A 515 19.32 135.87 -3.36
C GLU A 515 18.34 136.75 -4.15
N LEU A 516 17.38 136.16 -4.86
CA LEU A 516 16.33 136.90 -5.57
C LEU A 516 15.43 137.67 -4.61
N GLU A 517 15.03 137.08 -3.48
CA GLU A 517 14.23 137.74 -2.47
C GLU A 517 14.99 138.91 -1.81
N ASN A 518 16.31 138.76 -1.60
CA ASN A 518 17.18 139.84 -1.16
C ASN A 518 17.27 140.97 -2.19
N ILE A 519 17.45 140.65 -3.48
CA ILE A 519 17.44 141.66 -4.55
C ILE A 519 16.09 142.37 -4.63
N VAL A 520 14.98 141.64 -4.52
CA VAL A 520 13.63 142.23 -4.49
C VAL A 520 13.46 143.15 -3.28
N ASN A 521 13.99 142.77 -2.12
CA ASN A 521 13.97 143.60 -0.92
C ASN A 521 14.85 144.85 -1.04
N GLU A 522 16.04 144.74 -1.64
CA GLU A 522 16.91 145.88 -1.96
C GLU A 522 16.22 146.86 -2.92
N VAL A 523 15.65 146.36 -4.02
CA VAL A 523 14.91 147.17 -4.99
C VAL A 523 13.70 147.84 -4.34
N ASN A 524 12.95 147.14 -3.48
CA ASN A 524 11.82 147.72 -2.75
C ASN A 524 12.25 148.81 -1.75
N ASN A 525 13.44 148.69 -1.16
CA ASN A 525 13.99 149.70 -0.27
C ASN A 525 14.45 150.95 -1.05
N GLU A 526 15.08 150.78 -2.21
CA GLU A 526 15.43 151.89 -3.12
C GLU A 526 14.17 152.62 -3.63
N LEU A 527 13.09 151.89 -3.91
CA LEU A 527 11.80 152.46 -4.34
C LEU A 527 11.16 153.30 -3.23
N LYS A 528 11.31 152.92 -1.95
CA LYS A 528 10.85 153.72 -0.81
C LYS A 528 11.69 154.99 -0.62
N GLU A 529 13.01 154.92 -0.77
CA GLU A 529 13.89 156.10 -0.70
C GLU A 529 13.65 157.10 -1.85
N HIS A 530 13.25 156.61 -3.02
CA HIS A 530 12.88 157.47 -4.15
C HIS A 530 11.50 158.14 -4.01
N VAL A 531 10.58 157.58 -3.22
CA VAL A 531 9.26 158.20 -2.97
C VAL A 531 9.33 159.29 -1.88
N ASP A 532 10.20 159.14 -0.88
CA ASP A 532 10.37 160.12 0.20
C ASP A 532 11.24 161.33 -0.18
N SER A 533 11.98 161.27 -1.30
CA SER A 533 12.87 162.34 -1.78
C SER A 533 12.24 163.29 -2.83
N SER A 534 10.99 163.05 -3.27
CA SER A 534 10.37 163.77 -4.39
C SER A 534 9.09 164.56 -4.03
N SER A 535 9.11 165.39 -2.97
CA SER A 535 7.98 166.31 -2.70
C SER A 535 8.31 167.70 -2.13
N VAL A 536 9.45 168.34 -2.48
CA VAL A 536 9.59 169.83 -2.50
C VAL A 536 10.65 170.28 -3.53
N ASN A 537 10.25 170.48 -4.79
CA ASN A 537 10.63 171.63 -5.65
C ASN A 537 10.17 171.44 -7.12
N HIS A 538 9.13 172.19 -7.46
CA HIS A 538 8.86 172.90 -8.72
C HIS A 538 9.07 172.28 -10.13
N ILE A 539 7.96 172.34 -10.89
CA ILE A 539 7.81 172.87 -12.28
C ILE A 539 8.32 171.93 -13.40
N ASP A 540 7.58 171.57 -14.46
CA ASP A 540 6.28 171.98 -14.99
C ASP A 540 5.84 171.01 -16.11
N ILE A 541 4.52 170.96 -16.32
CA ILE A 541 3.81 170.87 -17.62
C ILE A 541 3.66 169.49 -18.33
N ASN A 542 2.38 169.08 -18.26
CA ASN A 542 1.47 168.62 -19.33
C ASN A 542 1.12 167.13 -19.48
N ARG A 543 -0.16 166.93 -19.14
CA ARG A 543 -1.23 166.35 -19.97
C ARG A 543 -1.32 164.84 -20.09
N GLN A 544 -2.35 164.40 -19.37
CA GLN A 544 -3.51 163.67 -19.88
C GLN A 544 -3.40 162.16 -19.94
N ASP A 545 -4.26 161.59 -19.09
CA ASP A 545 -5.27 160.61 -19.45
C ASP A 545 -4.78 159.19 -19.77
N ILE A 546 -5.39 158.10 -19.33
CA ILE A 546 -6.61 157.79 -18.57
C ILE A 546 -6.58 156.24 -18.48
N ALA A 547 -7.16 155.67 -17.42
CA ALA A 547 -7.78 154.33 -17.38
C ALA A 547 -6.88 153.09 -17.57
N GLU A 548 -7.20 151.91 -17.07
CA GLU A 548 -8.30 151.39 -16.24
C GLU A 548 -7.89 149.96 -15.86
N GLU A 549 -8.47 149.50 -14.74
CA GLU A 549 -9.00 148.14 -14.52
C GLU A 549 -8.03 146.96 -14.54
N GLU A 550 -7.78 146.36 -13.38
CA GLU A 550 -8.66 145.42 -12.66
C GLU A 550 -8.65 144.00 -13.23
N ASN A 551 -8.46 143.10 -12.27
CA ASN A 551 -9.09 141.79 -12.13
C ASN A 551 -8.48 140.53 -12.75
N ASP A 552 -8.54 139.53 -11.87
CA ASP A 552 -8.84 138.13 -12.14
C ASP A 552 -7.71 137.28 -12.73
N ARG A 553 -7.52 136.02 -12.33
CA ARG A 553 -8.00 135.16 -11.25
C ARG A 553 -7.38 133.80 -11.59
N GLU A 554 -7.09 133.03 -10.55
CA GLU A 554 -7.37 131.60 -10.43
C GLU A 554 -6.68 130.55 -11.33
N GLU A 555 -6.33 129.47 -10.62
CA GLU A 555 -6.41 128.06 -11.02
C GLU A 555 -5.26 127.52 -11.88
N GLU A 556 -4.74 126.31 -11.64
CA GLU A 556 -5.44 125.09 -11.28
C GLU A 556 -4.47 124.06 -10.64
N THR A 557 -5.10 123.15 -9.91
CA THR A 557 -4.62 121.96 -9.18
C THR A 557 -3.83 120.93 -9.98
#